data_AF-A0A2E4FFI4-F1
#
_entry.id   AF-A0A2E4FFI4-F1
#
_cell.length_a   1.000
_cell.length_b   1.000
_cell.length_c   1.000
_cell.angle_alpha   90.00
_cell.angle_beta   90.00
_cell.angle_gamma   90.00
#
_symmetry.space_group_name_H-M   'P 1'
#
loop_
_entity.id
_entity.type
_entity.pdbx_description
1 polymer ?
#
loop_
_entity_poly.entity_id
_entity_poly.type
_entity_poly.pdbx_seq_one_letter_code
_entity_poly.pdbx_strand_id
1 'polypeptide(L)'
;MVLHHLYGQQQLADCLTLVGADDTLLIMDAGLLEVAGDALSTLPCAVMLLDDTEFHGKDHSGFSVIDTSGWLELVCHHPHSMSWA
;
A
#
# COMPACT_ATOMS: atom_id res chain seq x y z
N MET A 1 4.95 -8.11 11.08
CA MET A 1 4.41 -8.55 9.79
C MET A 1 2.89 -8.55 9.81
N VAL A 2 2.34 -7.36 9.62
CA VAL A 2 0.93 -7.04 9.40
C VAL A 2 0.80 -6.52 7.97
N LEU A 3 -0.27 -6.90 7.29
CA LEU A 3 -0.64 -6.31 6.00
C LEU A 3 -1.52 -5.08 6.24
N HIS A 4 -1.04 -3.90 5.88
CA HIS A 4 -1.81 -2.65 5.97
C HIS A 4 -2.46 -2.36 4.63
N HIS A 5 -3.78 -2.20 4.60
CA HIS A 5 -4.55 -1.84 3.41
C HIS A 5 -4.95 -0.37 3.53
N LEU A 6 -4.40 0.48 2.66
CA LEU A 6 -4.62 1.91 2.69
C LEU A 6 -5.57 2.32 1.56
N TYR A 7 -6.79 2.67 1.90
CA TYR A 7 -7.87 3.03 0.96
C TYR A 7 -7.96 4.53 0.67
N GLY A 8 -7.38 5.37 1.53
CA GLY A 8 -7.51 6.82 1.38
C GLY A 8 -6.56 7.60 2.28
N GLN A 9 -6.69 8.93 2.21
CA GLN A 9 -5.77 9.86 2.88
C GLN A 9 -6.15 10.15 4.34
N GLN A 10 -7.37 9.81 4.75
CA GLN A 10 -7.91 10.27 6.04
C GLN A 10 -7.10 9.72 7.22
N GLN A 11 -6.68 8.45 7.14
CA GLN A 11 -5.87 7.81 8.18
C GLN A 11 -4.41 7.57 7.77
N LEU A 12 -3.93 8.26 6.72
CA LEU A 12 -2.56 8.10 6.23
C LEU A 12 -1.53 8.33 7.34
N ALA A 13 -1.63 9.42 8.11
CA ALA A 13 -0.65 9.74 9.16
C ALA A 13 -0.60 8.67 10.28
N ASP A 14 -1.77 8.15 10.67
CA ASP A 14 -1.86 7.09 11.68
C ASP A 14 -1.27 5.78 11.14
N CYS A 15 -1.55 5.45 9.87
CA CYS A 15 -0.95 4.31 9.19
C CYS A 15 0.59 4.42 9.17
N LEU A 16 1.14 5.55 8.72
CA LEU A 16 2.60 5.76 8.64
C LEU A 16 3.28 5.68 10.02
N THR A 17 2.56 6.01 11.09
CA THR A 17 3.08 5.94 12.47
C THR A 17 3.16 4.49 13.00
N LEU A 18 2.32 3.59 12.48
CA LEU A 18 2.19 2.22 12.99
C LEU A 18 2.94 1.18 12.16
N VAL A 19 3.25 1.48 10.90
CA VAL A 19 3.97 0.58 10.00
C VAL A 19 5.40 0.35 10.49
N GLY A 20 5.77 -0.92 10.68
CA GLY A 20 7.13 -1.37 10.99
C GLY A 20 7.87 -1.91 9.77
N ALA A 21 9.18 -2.16 9.92
CA ALA A 21 10.03 -2.63 8.83
C ALA A 21 9.64 -4.02 8.27
N ASP A 22 9.08 -4.89 9.11
CA ASP A 22 8.65 -6.24 8.73
C ASP A 22 7.20 -6.30 8.22
N ASP A 23 6.54 -5.14 8.05
CA ASP A 23 5.16 -5.07 7.59
C ASP A 23 5.10 -4.90 6.06
N THR A 24 3.90 -4.99 5.50
CA THR A 24 3.65 -4.68 4.10
C THR A 24 2.52 -3.67 4.02
N LEU A 25 2.72 -2.59 3.27
CA LEU A 25 1.69 -1.59 2.97
C LEU A 25 1.18 -1.81 1.55
N LEU A 26 -0.10 -2.15 1.43
CA LEU A 26 -0.82 -2.24 0.16
C LEU A 26 -1.69 -0.99 -0.02
N ILE A 27 -1.39 -0.23 -1.06
CA ILE A 27 -2.16 0.94 -1.48
C ILE A 27 -3.31 0.45 -2.34
N MET A 28 -4.53 0.70 -1.88
CA MET A 28 -5.77 0.30 -2.56
C MET A 28 -6.28 1.41 -3.48
N ASP A 29 -5.91 2.67 -3.24
CA ASP A 29 -6.26 3.83 -4.08
C ASP A 29 -4.99 4.50 -4.62
N ALA A 30 -4.78 4.41 -5.93
CA ALA A 30 -3.62 5.01 -6.59
C ALA A 30 -3.59 6.55 -6.51
N GLY A 31 -4.71 7.22 -6.23
CA GLY A 31 -4.77 8.66 -5.99
C GLY A 31 -3.91 9.11 -4.79
N LEU A 32 -3.59 8.19 -3.87
CA LEU A 32 -2.66 8.44 -2.77
C LEU A 32 -1.24 8.74 -3.23
N LEU A 33 -0.80 8.17 -4.35
CA LEU A 33 0.57 8.35 -4.85
C LEU A 33 0.83 9.79 -5.26
N GLU A 34 -0.20 10.52 -5.72
CA GLU A 34 -0.08 11.92 -6.11
C GLU A 34 0.19 12.86 -4.94
N VAL A 35 -0.23 12.47 -3.73
CA VAL A 35 -0.19 13.32 -2.54
C VAL A 35 0.87 12.86 -1.54
N ALA A 36 1.15 11.56 -1.50
CA ALA A 36 1.99 10.94 -0.48
C ALA A 36 3.15 10.09 -1.03
N GLY A 37 3.38 10.09 -2.35
CA GLY A 37 4.40 9.24 -2.98
C GLY A 37 5.79 9.33 -2.32
N ASP A 38 6.25 10.55 -2.02
CA ASP A 38 7.54 10.77 -1.35
C ASP A 38 7.57 10.14 0.06
N ALA A 39 6.55 10.37 0.88
CA ALA A 39 6.47 9.78 2.22
C ALA A 39 6.43 8.24 2.17
N LEU A 40 5.65 7.68 1.26
CA LEU A 40 5.53 6.24 1.05
C LEU A 40 6.86 5.61 0.60
N SER A 41 7.64 6.31 -0.23
CA SER A 41 8.96 5.83 -0.69
C SER A 41 10.02 5.76 0.41
N THR A 42 9.81 6.47 1.53
CA THR A 42 10.74 6.50 2.67
C THR A 42 10.40 5.49 3.76
N LEU A 43 9.30 4.74 3.61
CA LEU A 43 8.88 3.77 4.60
C LEU A 43 9.90 2.63 4.73
N PRO A 44 10.08 2.09 5.95
CA PRO A 44 11.00 0.99 6.18
C PRO A 44 10.46 -0.37 5.70
N CYS A 45 9.22 -0.41 5.20
CA CYS A 45 8.49 -1.62 4.86
C CYS A 45 8.35 -1.80 3.33
N ALA A 46 7.89 -2.97 2.89
CA ALA A 46 7.48 -3.16 1.51
C ALA A 46 6.22 -2.34 1.23
N VAL A 47 6.23 -1.56 0.14
CA VAL A 47 5.06 -0.79 -0.33
C VAL A 47 4.66 -1.29 -1.71
N MET A 48 3.41 -1.69 -1.84
CA MET A 48 2.84 -2.25 -3.06
C MET A 48 1.58 -1.50 -3.45
N LEU A 49 1.30 -1.44 -4.75
CA LEU A 49 0.09 -0.85 -5.30
C LEU A 49 -0.79 -1.96 -5.87
N LEU A 50 -2.07 -1.96 -5.52
CA LEU A 50 -3.04 -2.78 -6.22
C LEU A 50 -3.32 -2.17 -7.61
N ASP A 51 -3.10 -2.96 -8.66
CA ASP A 51 -3.42 -2.60 -10.04
C ASP A 51 -4.94 -2.44 -10.14
N ASP A 52 -5.39 -1.19 -10.06
CA ASP A 52 -6.75 -0.84 -10.39
C ASP A 52 -6.78 -0.36 -11.84
N THR A 53 -7.59 -1.02 -12.67
CA THR A 53 -7.66 -0.85 -14.12
C THR A 53 -7.96 0.58 -14.58
N GLU A 54 -8.32 1.47 -13.66
CA GLU A 54 -8.61 2.88 -13.92
C GLU A 54 -7.37 3.80 -13.90
N PHE A 55 -6.23 3.36 -13.35
CA PHE A 55 -5.04 4.20 -13.14
C PHE A 55 -3.89 3.96 -14.14
N HIS A 56 -4.21 3.52 -15.36
CA HIS A 56 -3.26 3.40 -16.46
C HIS A 56 -2.79 4.76 -16.97
N GLY A 57 -1.83 5.41 -16.29
CA GLY A 57 -1.27 6.65 -16.82
C GLY A 57 -0.12 7.30 -16.07
N LYS A 58 0.19 6.88 -14.85
CA LYS A 58 1.32 7.45 -14.09
C LYS A 58 2.44 6.43 -13.92
N ASP A 59 3.65 6.89 -14.18
CA ASP A 59 4.88 6.14 -13.99
C ASP A 59 5.02 5.80 -12.50
N HIS A 60 4.62 4.59 -12.10
CA HIS A 60 4.68 4.10 -10.71
C HIS A 60 6.11 3.76 -10.28
N SER A 61 7.12 4.45 -10.83
CA SER A 61 8.51 4.01 -11.04
C SER A 61 9.33 3.62 -9.80
N GLY A 62 8.73 3.57 -8.61
CA GLY A 62 9.33 3.05 -7.39
C GLY A 62 8.52 1.97 -6.64
N PHE A 63 7.28 1.66 -7.00
CA PHE A 63 6.42 0.73 -6.25
C PHE A 63 6.15 -0.56 -7.02
N SER A 64 6.10 -1.68 -6.30
CA SER A 64 5.69 -2.96 -6.88
C SER A 64 4.18 -2.95 -7.10
N VAL A 65 3.75 -3.15 -8.35
CA VAL A 65 2.32 -3.24 -8.69
C VAL A 65 1.89 -4.71 -8.69
N ILE A 66 0.76 -5.02 -8.06
CA ILE A 66 0.20 -6.38 -7.97
C ILE A 66 -1.26 -6.38 -8.40
N ASP A 67 -1.75 -7.47 -8.96
CA ASP A 67 -3.17 -7.63 -9.27
C ASP A 67 -3.96 -8.21 -8.08
N THR A 68 -5.26 -8.46 -8.29
CA THR A 68 -6.11 -9.10 -7.27
C THR A 68 -5.59 -10.47 -6.82
N SER A 69 -4.94 -11.22 -7.72
CA SER A 69 -4.36 -12.52 -7.38
C SER A 69 -3.18 -12.36 -6.42
N GLY A 70 -2.27 -11.43 -6.71
CA GLY A 70 -1.15 -11.07 -5.83
C GLY A 70 -1.63 -10.54 -4.48
N TRP A 71 -2.73 -9.78 -4.45
CA TRP A 71 -3.34 -9.36 -3.20
C TRP A 71 -3.85 -10.55 -2.36
N LEU A 72 -4.53 -11.51 -2.98
CA LEU A 72 -4.99 -12.72 -2.28
C LEU A 72 -3.82 -13.51 -1.70
N GLU A 73 -2.71 -13.63 -2.45
CA GLU A 73 -1.50 -14.26 -1.95
C GLU A 73 -0.94 -13.52 -0.73
N LEU A 74 -0.88 -12.19 -0.74
CA LEU A 74 -0.42 -11.41 0.42
C LEU A 74 -1.30 -11.66 1.65
N VAL A 75 -2.62 -11.65 1.49
CA VAL A 75 -3.57 -11.92 2.58
C VAL A 75 -3.37 -13.34 3.14
N CYS A 76 -3.08 -14.32 2.30
CA CYS A 76 -2.77 -15.68 2.76
C CYS A 76 -1.42 -15.80 3.50
N HIS A 77 -0.42 -14.99 3.12
CA HIS A 77 0.91 -15.02 3.75
C HIS A 77 1.00 -14.20 5.04
N HIS A 78 0.11 -13.22 5.24
CA HIS A 78 0.10 -12.38 6.42
C HIS A 78 -0.92 -12.89 7.45
N PRO A 79 -0.50 -13.19 8.70
CA PRO A 79 -1.42 -13.69 9.73
C PRO A 79 -2.43 -12.64 10.21
N HIS A 80 -2.14 -11.35 9.98
CA HIS A 80 -2.95 -10.22 10.42
C HIS A 80 -2.99 -9.14 9.34
N SER A 81 -4.13 -8.45 9.27
CA SER A 81 -4.34 -7.31 8.38
C SER A 81 -4.97 -6.14 9.13
N MET A 82 -4.66 -4.92 8.73
CA MET A 82 -5.27 -3.69 9.21
C MET A 82 -5.74 -2.85 8.01
N SER A 83 -6.90 -2.22 8.12
CA SER A 83 -7.47 -1.40 7.05
C SER A 83 -7.62 0.04 7.49
N TRP A 84 -7.25 0.96 6.60
CA TRP A 84 -7.20 2.39 6.83
C TRP A 84 -8.06 3.09 5.79
N ALA A 85 -9.06 3.85 6.24
CA ALA A 85 -9.93 4.65 5.39
C ALA A 85 -9.31 6.00 4.99
#